data_AF-H8WTV3-F1
#
_entry.id   AF-H8WTV3-F1
#
_cell.length_a   1.000
_cell.length_b   1.000
_cell.length_c   1.000
_cell.angle_alpha   90.00
_cell.angle_beta   90.00
_cell.angle_gamma   90.00
#
_symmetry.space_group_name_H-M   'P 1'
#
loop_
_entity.id
_entity.type
_entity.pdbx_description
1 polymer ?
#
loop_
_entity_poly.entity_id
_entity_poly.type
_entity_poly.pdbx_seq_one_letter_code
_entity_poly.pdbx_strand_id
1 'polypeptide(L)'
;EELWRLACVKVWGHSIGTLDAQDAENSTVYYSWRDMFIRRERVNFSGCYISKTTYLRMGENSFQDQFYRPVQLVEYYRYIRFMPDGKVLMMTSADEPSQGVTRIRNVHNIRPDVLRGRYRLFGDTVTLVLQKSSQSRATTGHVRQRRGSVMPLDEDSNATQFLIELRIGHSPKRRCAQLVWSHYTLVQKRNKVDTRSEFDLTDAKYPSLWFSPVKSYHLDADAPLV
;
A
#
# COMPACT_ATOMS: atom_id res chain seq x y z
N GLU A 1 25.55 -6.44 -16.59
CA GLU A 1 25.67 -6.27 -15.13
C GLU A 1 25.21 -4.91 -14.60
N GLU A 2 25.78 -3.77 -15.00
CA GLU A 2 25.45 -2.46 -14.36
C GLU A 2 23.96 -2.08 -14.42
N LEU A 3 23.28 -2.33 -15.53
CA LEU A 3 21.84 -2.09 -15.65
C LEU A 3 21.03 -2.84 -14.58
N TRP A 4 21.37 -4.11 -14.34
CA TRP A 4 20.68 -4.93 -13.35
C TRP A 4 21.01 -4.49 -11.92
N ARG A 5 22.25 -4.06 -11.68
CA ARG A 5 22.63 -3.45 -10.41
C ARG A 5 21.80 -2.21 -10.11
N LEU A 6 21.66 -1.28 -11.07
CA LEU A 6 20.82 -0.10 -10.91
C LEU A 6 19.34 -0.45 -10.69
N ALA A 7 18.82 -1.47 -11.38
CA ALA A 7 17.47 -1.97 -11.14
C ALA A 7 17.30 -2.51 -9.72
N CYS A 8 18.29 -3.25 -9.20
CA CYS A 8 18.31 -3.72 -7.82
C CYS A 8 18.37 -2.54 -6.83
N VAL A 9 19.22 -1.54 -7.07
CA VAL A 9 19.32 -0.34 -6.21
C VAL A 9 17.99 0.40 -6.17
N LYS A 10 17.29 0.53 -7.30
CA LYS A 10 15.97 1.17 -7.37
C LYS A 10 14.91 0.43 -6.56
N VAL A 11 14.97 -0.91 -6.48
CA VAL A 11 13.98 -1.71 -5.74
C VAL A 11 14.29 -1.80 -4.25
N TRP A 12 15.54 -2.09 -3.89
CA TRP A 12 15.94 -2.41 -2.52
C TRP A 12 16.70 -1.28 -1.81
N GLY A 13 17.17 -0.26 -2.53
CA GLY A 13 17.88 0.87 -1.97
C GLY A 13 19.10 0.45 -1.14
N HIS A 14 19.16 0.94 0.10
CA HIS A 14 20.22 0.59 1.05
C HIS A 14 20.19 -0.89 1.50
N SER A 15 19.04 -1.57 1.37
CA SER A 15 18.88 -2.98 1.71
C SER A 15 19.27 -3.92 0.56
N ILE A 16 19.94 -3.41 -0.48
CA ILE A 16 20.34 -4.21 -1.66
C ILE A 16 21.26 -5.38 -1.29
N GLY A 17 22.19 -5.21 -0.34
CA GLY A 17 23.18 -6.24 -0.03
C GLY A 17 24.22 -6.42 -1.15
N THR A 18 24.97 -7.52 -1.10
CA THR A 18 26.00 -7.90 -2.09
C THR A 18 25.68 -9.27 -2.69
N LEU A 19 26.27 -9.61 -3.84
CA LEU A 19 26.04 -10.91 -4.49
C LEU A 19 26.58 -12.09 -3.65
N ASP A 20 27.68 -11.84 -2.92
CA ASP A 20 28.34 -12.82 -2.06
C ASP A 20 27.82 -12.80 -0.61
N ALA A 21 26.89 -11.89 -0.29
CA ALA A 21 26.25 -11.90 1.01
C ALA A 21 25.31 -13.12 1.09
N GLN A 22 25.70 -14.07 1.93
CA GLN A 22 24.70 -14.77 2.73
C GLN A 22 24.01 -13.69 3.56
N ASP A 23 22.84 -13.19 3.13
CA ASP A 23 21.96 -12.45 4.03
C ASP A 23 21.80 -13.37 5.26
N ALA A 24 22.28 -12.95 6.43
CA ALA A 24 22.47 -13.86 7.59
C ALA A 24 21.17 -14.55 8.06
N GLU A 25 20.01 -14.04 7.62
CA GLU A 25 18.68 -14.63 7.83
C GLU A 25 18.15 -15.45 6.63
N ASN A 26 18.67 -15.23 5.43
CA ASN A 26 18.27 -15.93 4.20
C ASN A 26 19.52 -16.44 3.49
N SER A 27 19.78 -17.74 3.59
CA SER A 27 20.91 -18.48 2.99
C SER A 27 20.90 -18.49 1.44
N THR A 28 20.37 -17.46 0.80
CA THR A 28 20.17 -17.35 -0.64
C THR A 28 21.35 -16.62 -1.26
N VAL A 29 22.24 -17.37 -1.90
CA VAL A 29 23.34 -16.81 -2.69
C VAL A 29 22.83 -16.43 -4.08
N TYR A 30 23.23 -15.26 -4.60
CA TYR A 30 22.89 -14.79 -5.96
C TYR A 30 24.11 -14.78 -6.86
N TYR A 31 23.98 -15.33 -8.07
CA TYR A 31 25.12 -15.49 -8.99
C TYR A 31 25.35 -14.26 -9.89
N SER A 32 24.37 -13.36 -9.98
CA SER A 32 24.45 -12.10 -10.72
C SER A 32 23.40 -11.11 -10.23
N TRP A 33 23.53 -9.82 -10.59
CA TRP A 33 22.52 -8.82 -10.26
C TRP A 33 21.17 -9.12 -10.91
N ARG A 34 21.18 -9.67 -12.13
CA ARG A 34 19.98 -10.12 -12.84
C ARG A 34 19.27 -11.22 -12.06
N ASP A 35 20.05 -12.21 -11.63
CA ASP A 35 19.57 -13.35 -10.89
C ASP A 35 18.97 -12.93 -9.54
N MET A 36 19.64 -12.04 -8.83
CA MET A 36 19.10 -11.36 -7.65
C MET A 36 17.77 -10.64 -7.96
N PHE A 37 17.72 -9.85 -9.04
CA PHE A 37 16.50 -9.12 -9.40
C PHE A 37 15.29 -10.04 -9.66
N ILE A 38 15.55 -11.21 -10.24
CA ILE A 38 14.53 -12.21 -10.59
C ILE A 38 14.13 -13.04 -9.37
N ARG A 39 15.09 -13.41 -8.50
CA ARG A 39 14.91 -14.35 -7.39
C ARG A 39 14.58 -13.70 -6.05
N ARG A 40 15.01 -12.48 -5.77
CA ARG A 40 14.72 -11.82 -4.48
C ARG A 40 13.28 -11.29 -4.40
N GLU A 41 12.70 -11.36 -3.22
CA GLU A 41 11.37 -10.85 -2.92
C GLU A 41 11.32 -9.33 -3.09
N ARG A 42 10.24 -8.85 -3.73
CA ARG A 42 10.01 -7.41 -3.98
C ARG A 42 8.55 -7.13 -4.27
N VAL A 43 8.14 -5.87 -4.14
CA VAL A 43 6.86 -5.41 -4.67
C VAL A 43 6.96 -5.11 -6.18
N ASN A 44 5.81 -5.06 -6.86
CA ASN A 44 5.71 -4.69 -8.26
C ASN A 44 5.13 -3.27 -8.43
N PHE A 45 5.71 -2.49 -9.35
CA PHE A 45 5.37 -1.08 -9.58
C PHE A 45 4.45 -0.83 -10.79
N SER A 46 4.48 -1.73 -11.77
CA SER A 46 3.71 -1.63 -13.03
C SER A 46 2.23 -2.03 -12.90
N GLY A 47 1.69 -1.96 -11.70
CA GLY A 47 0.33 -2.40 -11.40
C GLY A 47 -0.07 -2.11 -9.97
N CYS A 48 -1.08 -2.82 -9.49
CA CYS A 48 -1.48 -2.77 -8.08
C CYS A 48 -1.88 -4.14 -7.58
N TYR A 49 -1.83 -4.31 -6.27
CA TYR A 49 -2.32 -5.49 -5.58
C TYR A 49 -3.78 -5.26 -5.22
N ILE A 50 -4.63 -6.23 -5.57
CA ILE A 50 -6.08 -6.15 -5.41
C ILE A 50 -6.55 -7.33 -4.58
N SER A 51 -7.34 -7.05 -3.55
CA SER A 51 -8.06 -8.06 -2.77
C SER A 51 -9.55 -7.78 -2.85
N LYS A 52 -10.34 -8.81 -3.17
CA LYS A 52 -11.80 -8.77 -3.22
C LYS A 52 -12.33 -9.39 -1.94
N THR A 53 -13.28 -8.74 -1.30
CA THR A 53 -13.96 -9.26 -0.11
C THR A 53 -15.46 -9.15 -0.29
N THR A 54 -16.17 -10.22 0.05
CA THR A 54 -17.63 -10.30 -0.04
C THR A 54 -18.20 -10.77 1.30
N TYR A 55 -19.33 -10.21 1.71
CA TYR A 55 -20.06 -10.67 2.89
C TYR A 55 -21.56 -10.43 2.73
N LEU A 56 -22.35 -11.25 3.42
CA LEU A 56 -23.80 -11.07 3.49
C LEU A 56 -24.14 -10.09 4.61
N ARG A 57 -24.89 -9.04 4.28
CA ARG A 57 -25.42 -8.06 5.22
C ARG A 57 -26.93 -8.18 5.27
N MET A 58 -27.49 -8.20 6.48
CA MET A 58 -28.95 -8.09 6.64
C MET A 58 -29.39 -6.69 6.20
N GLY A 59 -30.36 -6.65 5.29
CA GLY A 59 -31.01 -5.42 4.87
C GLY A 59 -31.96 -4.88 5.94
N GLU A 60 -32.61 -3.78 5.64
CA GLU A 60 -33.61 -3.19 6.52
C GLU A 60 -34.88 -4.04 6.51
N ASN A 61 -35.32 -4.49 7.69
CA ASN A 61 -36.57 -5.24 7.82
C ASN A 61 -37.76 -4.33 7.54
N SER A 62 -38.79 -4.87 6.91
CA SER A 62 -40.05 -4.15 6.76
C SER A 62 -40.74 -4.05 8.13
N PHE A 63 -41.25 -2.88 8.48
CA PHE A 63 -42.05 -2.71 9.70
C PHE A 63 -43.40 -3.45 9.61
N GLN A 64 -43.93 -3.63 8.40
CA GLN A 64 -45.25 -4.22 8.15
C GLN A 64 -45.19 -5.73 7.86
N ASP A 65 -44.04 -6.24 7.39
CA ASP A 65 -43.86 -7.65 7.04
C ASP A 65 -42.75 -8.29 7.88
N GLN A 66 -43.14 -9.05 8.89
CA GLN A 66 -42.22 -9.76 9.80
C GLN A 66 -41.46 -10.92 9.13
N PHE A 67 -41.91 -11.36 7.95
CA PHE A 67 -41.26 -12.41 7.15
C PHE A 67 -40.28 -11.84 6.13
N TYR A 68 -40.32 -10.53 5.86
CA TYR A 68 -39.38 -9.86 4.98
C TYR A 68 -38.02 -9.68 5.66
N ARG A 69 -37.08 -10.58 5.33
CA ARG A 69 -35.69 -10.58 5.83
C ARG A 69 -34.71 -10.45 4.66
N PRO A 70 -34.56 -9.25 4.07
CA PRO A 70 -33.70 -9.06 2.92
C PRO A 70 -32.24 -9.32 3.30
N VAL A 71 -31.50 -9.96 2.41
CA VAL A 71 -30.06 -10.18 2.53
C VAL A 71 -29.37 -9.55 1.33
N GLN A 72 -28.36 -8.73 1.59
CA GLN A 72 -27.56 -8.05 0.58
C GLN A 72 -26.17 -8.66 0.52
N LEU A 73 -25.74 -9.07 -0.67
CA LEU A 73 -24.33 -9.42 -0.91
C LEU A 73 -23.54 -8.12 -1.09
N VAL A 74 -22.73 -7.77 -0.09
CA VAL A 74 -21.83 -6.63 -0.15
C VAL A 74 -20.50 -7.09 -0.68
N GLU A 75 -19.98 -6.37 -1.67
CA GLU A 75 -18.67 -6.60 -2.27
C GLU A 75 -17.84 -5.33 -2.22
N TYR A 76 -16.57 -5.46 -1.86
CA TYR A 76 -15.62 -4.37 -1.92
C TYR A 76 -14.21 -4.88 -2.24
N TYR A 77 -13.37 -3.93 -2.64
CA TYR A 77 -12.01 -4.16 -3.09
C TYR A 77 -11.03 -3.32 -2.30
N ARG A 78 -9.88 -3.91 -1.96
CA ARG A 78 -8.71 -3.19 -1.45
C ARG A 78 -7.65 -3.13 -2.52
N TYR A 79 -7.18 -1.92 -2.80
CA TYR A 79 -6.14 -1.63 -3.77
C TYR A 79 -4.90 -1.14 -3.03
N ILE A 80 -3.74 -1.74 -3.30
CA ILE A 80 -2.44 -1.24 -2.83
C ILE A 80 -1.52 -1.03 -4.04
N ARG A 81 -1.01 0.19 -4.19
CA ARG A 81 -0.07 0.54 -5.25
C ARG A 81 1.25 1.01 -4.64
N PHE A 82 2.34 0.40 -5.08
CA PHE A 82 3.69 0.75 -4.69
C PHE A 82 4.38 1.58 -5.79
N MET A 83 5.22 2.52 -5.37
CA MET A 83 6.03 3.35 -6.26
C MET A 83 7.52 3.09 -6.02
N PRO A 84 8.38 3.24 -7.04
CA PRO A 84 9.82 3.01 -6.87
C PRO A 84 10.51 3.95 -5.87
N ASP A 85 9.92 5.11 -5.59
CA ASP A 85 10.46 6.11 -4.65
C ASP A 85 10.09 5.84 -3.18
N GLY A 86 9.60 4.63 -2.87
CA GLY A 86 9.23 4.24 -1.51
C GLY A 86 7.85 4.74 -1.07
N LYS A 87 7.08 5.41 -1.94
CA LYS A 87 5.69 5.81 -1.64
C LYS A 87 4.72 4.66 -1.87
N VAL A 88 3.62 4.66 -1.13
CA VAL A 88 2.52 3.70 -1.27
C VAL A 88 1.18 4.39 -1.18
N LEU A 89 0.22 3.92 -1.97
CA LEU A 89 -1.18 4.30 -1.88
C LEU A 89 -2.02 3.08 -1.52
N MET A 90 -3.04 3.28 -0.69
CA MET A 90 -4.04 2.27 -0.37
C MET A 90 -5.45 2.84 -0.43
N MET A 91 -6.39 2.09 -1.01
CA MET A 91 -7.80 2.48 -1.10
C MET A 91 -8.70 1.27 -0.85
N THR A 92 -9.79 1.47 -0.13
CA THR A 92 -10.88 0.48 -0.02
C THR A 92 -12.12 1.07 -0.68
N SER A 93 -12.67 0.40 -1.69
CA SER A 93 -13.83 0.89 -2.44
C SER A 93 -14.76 -0.24 -2.88
N ALA A 94 -16.03 0.06 -3.10
CA ALA A 94 -16.99 -0.82 -3.75
C ALA A 94 -16.83 -0.83 -5.29
N ASP A 95 -16.02 0.07 -5.86
CA ASP A 95 -15.83 0.09 -7.31
C ASP A 95 -15.01 -1.12 -7.78
N GLU A 96 -15.44 -1.70 -8.90
CA GLU A 96 -14.74 -2.77 -9.58
C GLU A 96 -13.33 -2.37 -10.05
N PRO A 97 -12.44 -3.35 -10.31
CA PRO A 97 -11.03 -3.09 -10.66
C PRO A 97 -10.82 -2.09 -11.79
N SER A 98 -11.66 -2.10 -12.83
CA SER A 98 -11.56 -1.18 -13.98
C SER A 98 -11.61 0.30 -13.55
N GLN A 99 -12.42 0.62 -12.54
CA GLN A 99 -12.56 1.97 -12.00
C GLN A 99 -11.57 2.24 -10.87
N GLY A 100 -11.39 1.26 -9.96
CA GLY A 100 -10.54 1.40 -8.78
C GLY A 100 -9.08 1.71 -9.12
N VAL A 101 -8.52 1.05 -10.15
CA VAL A 101 -7.14 1.33 -10.61
C VAL A 101 -6.98 2.75 -11.13
N THR A 102 -8.01 3.32 -11.75
CA THR A 102 -7.95 4.70 -12.25
C THR A 102 -7.91 5.70 -11.09
N ARG A 103 -8.64 5.43 -10.00
CA ARG A 103 -8.72 6.31 -8.82
C ARG A 103 -7.43 6.37 -8.00
N ILE A 104 -6.64 5.29 -8.00
CA ILE A 104 -5.35 5.21 -7.28
C ILE A 104 -4.13 5.43 -8.21
N ARG A 105 -4.37 5.99 -9.41
CA ARG A 105 -3.34 6.29 -10.40
C ARG A 105 -2.47 7.51 -10.05
N ASN A 106 -3.01 8.54 -9.41
CA ASN A 106 -2.27 9.79 -9.25
C ASN A 106 -1.67 9.92 -7.85
N VAL A 107 -0.35 10.11 -7.77
CA VAL A 107 0.39 10.32 -6.51
C VAL A 107 0.34 11.79 -6.06
N HIS A 108 0.04 12.72 -6.96
CA HIS A 108 -0.01 14.16 -6.70
C HIS A 108 -1.43 14.67 -6.45
N ASN A 109 -2.43 14.12 -7.14
CA ASN A 109 -3.85 14.46 -6.95
C ASN A 109 -4.59 13.31 -6.23
N ILE A 110 -4.26 13.16 -4.94
CA ILE A 110 -4.76 12.05 -4.12
C ILE A 110 -6.16 12.40 -3.60
N ARG A 111 -7.11 11.53 -3.89
CA ARG A 111 -8.49 11.67 -3.41
C ARG A 111 -8.57 11.48 -1.88
N PRO A 112 -9.56 12.08 -1.20
CA PRO A 112 -9.67 11.99 0.27
C PRO A 112 -9.84 10.56 0.82
N ASP A 113 -10.41 9.66 0.03
CA ASP A 113 -10.64 8.25 0.33
C ASP A 113 -9.40 7.36 0.13
N VAL A 114 -8.31 7.92 -0.41
CA VAL A 114 -7.04 7.21 -0.62
C VAL A 114 -6.09 7.52 0.53
N LEU A 115 -5.63 6.47 1.20
CA LEU A 115 -4.53 6.54 2.15
C LEU A 115 -3.20 6.65 1.40
N ARG A 116 -2.32 7.50 1.90
CA ARG A 116 -0.97 7.70 1.35
C ARG A 116 0.09 7.49 2.41
N GLY A 117 1.26 7.05 1.99
CA GLY A 117 2.30 6.71 2.95
C GLY A 117 3.61 6.35 2.31
N ARG A 118 4.46 5.72 3.12
CA ARG A 118 5.72 5.12 2.68
C ARG A 118 5.76 3.65 3.04
N TYR A 119 6.52 2.89 2.28
CA TYR A 119 6.79 1.49 2.58
C TYR A 119 8.28 1.23 2.69
N ARG A 120 8.63 0.13 3.36
CA ARG A 120 9.99 -0.43 3.39
C ARG A 120 9.92 -1.93 3.18
N LEU A 121 10.96 -2.47 2.53
CA LEU A 121 11.13 -3.89 2.32
C LEU A 121 12.21 -4.41 3.26
N PHE A 122 11.92 -5.51 3.93
CA PHE A 122 12.86 -6.27 4.74
C PHE A 122 12.63 -7.76 4.49
N GLY A 123 13.58 -8.41 3.82
CA GLY A 123 13.41 -9.79 3.36
C GLY A 123 12.14 -9.96 2.50
N ASP A 124 11.28 -10.87 2.93
CA ASP A 124 9.98 -11.15 2.31
C ASP A 124 8.84 -10.28 2.85
N THR A 125 9.12 -9.33 3.75
CA THR A 125 8.09 -8.55 4.43
C THR A 125 8.12 -7.09 3.96
N VAL A 126 6.92 -6.55 3.70
CA VAL A 126 6.73 -5.14 3.38
C VAL A 126 5.93 -4.46 4.49
N THR A 127 6.52 -3.43 5.10
CA THR A 127 5.87 -2.60 6.12
C THR A 127 5.42 -1.29 5.50
N LEU A 128 4.19 -0.88 5.77
CA LEU A 128 3.55 0.33 5.26
C LEU A 128 3.17 1.23 6.43
N VAL A 129 3.47 2.52 6.30
CA VAL A 129 3.00 3.57 7.22
C VAL A 129 2.14 4.54 6.41
N LEU A 130 0.83 4.46 6.59
CA LEU A 130 -0.19 5.16 5.82
C LEU A 130 -0.94 6.18 6.68
N GLN A 131 -1.40 7.26 6.06
CA GLN A 131 -2.21 8.30 6.68
C GLN A 131 -3.32 8.73 5.71
N LYS A 132 -4.43 9.24 6.26
CA LYS A 132 -5.45 9.90 5.44
C LYS A 132 -4.87 11.18 4.84
N SER A 133 -5.28 11.48 3.61
CA SER A 133 -5.10 12.81 3.04
C SER A 133 -5.83 13.82 3.92
N SER A 134 -5.09 14.59 4.72
CA SER A 134 -5.65 15.73 5.45
C SER A 134 -6.08 16.75 4.40
N GLN A 135 -7.39 16.96 4.24
CA GLN A 135 -7.85 18.21 3.64
C GLN A 135 -7.34 19.31 4.56
N SER A 136 -6.24 19.98 4.19
CA SER A 136 -6.00 21.29 4.79
C SER A 136 -7.24 22.09 4.42
N ARG A 137 -8.05 22.45 5.42
CA ARG A 137 -8.97 23.58 5.22
C ARG A 137 -8.04 24.73 4.88
N ALA A 138 -7.93 25.05 3.60
CA ALA A 138 -7.27 26.25 3.16
C ALA A 138 -8.14 27.38 3.70
N THR A 139 -7.86 27.82 4.92
CA THR A 139 -8.29 29.12 5.38
C THR A 139 -7.72 30.11 4.37
N THR A 140 -8.61 30.79 3.67
CA THR A 140 -8.37 31.83 2.68
C THR A 140 -7.71 33.05 3.33
N GLY A 141 -6.50 32.86 3.86
CA GLY A 141 -5.61 33.91 4.33
C GLY A 141 -4.55 34.16 3.27
N HIS A 142 -4.55 35.34 2.66
CA HIS A 142 -3.49 35.80 1.78
C HIS A 142 -2.15 35.88 2.53
N VAL A 143 -1.39 34.79 2.57
CA VAL A 143 -0.03 34.80 3.13
C VAL A 143 0.96 35.10 2.00
N ARG A 144 1.48 36.33 2.01
CA ARG A 144 2.58 36.80 1.17
C ARG A 144 3.76 35.83 1.27
N GLN A 145 4.11 35.20 0.14
CA GLN A 145 5.31 34.35 0.03
C GLN A 145 6.57 35.17 0.35
N ARG A 146 7.18 34.91 1.51
CA ARG A 146 8.59 35.21 1.74
C ARG A 146 9.40 33.97 1.41
N ARG A 147 10.29 34.07 0.40
CA ARG A 147 11.30 33.05 0.07
C ARG A 147 12.13 32.75 1.32
N GLY A 148 12.17 31.48 1.73
CA GLY A 148 13.14 30.99 2.73
C GLY A 148 12.59 30.37 4.02
N SER A 149 11.28 30.14 4.18
CA SER A 149 10.78 29.50 5.40
C SER A 149 10.82 27.97 5.31
N VAL A 150 11.63 27.36 6.18
CA VAL A 150 11.48 25.97 6.61
C VAL A 150 10.00 25.75 6.96
N MET A 151 9.42 24.67 6.44
CA MET A 151 8.02 24.31 6.72
C MET A 151 7.81 24.23 8.23
N PRO A 152 6.78 24.88 8.80
CA PRO A 152 6.40 24.59 10.18
C PRO A 152 5.98 23.12 10.23
N LEU A 153 6.62 22.35 11.11
CA LEU A 153 6.07 21.09 11.59
C LEU A 153 4.78 21.46 12.33
N ASP A 154 3.63 21.33 11.67
CA ASP A 154 2.34 21.43 12.35
C ASP A 154 2.27 20.29 13.39
N GLU A 155 2.58 20.67 14.63
CA GLU A 155 2.68 19.79 15.80
C GLU A 155 1.31 19.57 16.47
N ASP A 156 0.21 19.97 15.84
CA ASP A 156 -1.10 19.98 16.47
C ASP A 156 -2.16 19.06 15.85
N SER A 157 -2.63 18.17 16.73
CA SER A 157 -4.00 17.66 16.85
C SER A 157 -4.50 16.58 15.87
N ASN A 158 -4.49 15.33 16.35
CA ASN A 158 -5.20 14.16 15.79
C ASN A 158 -4.61 13.51 14.54
N ALA A 159 -3.35 13.10 14.60
CA ALA A 159 -2.74 12.26 13.57
C ALA A 159 -3.25 10.80 13.69
N THR A 160 -3.85 10.28 12.61
CA THR A 160 -4.23 8.87 12.48
C THR A 160 -3.29 8.18 11.50
N GLN A 161 -2.60 7.14 11.96
CA GLN A 161 -1.69 6.33 11.18
C GLN A 161 -2.18 4.88 11.10
N PHE A 162 -2.01 4.28 9.92
CA PHE A 162 -2.28 2.89 9.66
C PHE A 162 -0.93 2.21 9.42
N LEU A 163 -0.56 1.31 10.31
CA LEU A 163 0.66 0.51 10.25
C LEU A 163 0.26 -0.87 9.74
N ILE A 164 0.78 -1.27 8.59
CA ILE A 164 0.44 -2.55 7.95
C ILE A 164 1.72 -3.31 7.66
N GLU A 165 1.72 -4.60 7.91
CA GLU A 165 2.76 -5.52 7.46
C GLU A 165 2.14 -6.60 6.60
N LEU A 166 2.76 -6.82 5.44
CA LEU A 166 2.36 -7.84 4.49
C LEU A 166 3.55 -8.73 4.17
N ARG A 167 3.34 -10.04 4.10
CA ARG A 167 4.31 -10.99 3.58
C ARG A 167 4.16 -11.11 2.07
N ILE A 168 5.27 -11.02 1.36
CA ILE A 168 5.35 -11.19 -0.09
C ILE A 168 5.32 -12.67 -0.40
N GLY A 169 4.29 -13.08 -1.13
CA GLY A 169 4.10 -14.43 -1.60
C GLY A 169 4.20 -14.55 -3.11
N HIS A 170 4.07 -15.79 -3.59
CA HIS A 170 4.17 -16.14 -4.99
C HIS A 170 2.88 -16.85 -5.42
N SER A 171 2.41 -16.57 -6.64
CA SER A 171 1.45 -17.46 -7.28
C SER A 171 2.21 -18.57 -8.02
N PRO A 172 1.56 -19.70 -8.34
CA PRO A 172 2.19 -20.76 -9.15
C PRO A 172 2.75 -20.27 -10.49
N LYS A 173 2.20 -19.16 -11.02
CA LYS A 173 2.59 -18.60 -12.33
C LYS A 173 3.47 -17.36 -12.23
N ARG A 174 3.46 -16.65 -11.10
CA ARG A 174 4.11 -15.33 -10.95
C ARG A 174 4.71 -15.18 -9.55
N ARG A 175 6.02 -14.94 -9.50
CA ARG A 175 6.71 -14.60 -8.24
C ARG A 175 6.30 -13.21 -7.77
N CYS A 176 6.33 -12.99 -6.45
CA CYS A 176 6.08 -11.69 -5.85
C CYS A 176 4.71 -11.07 -6.21
N ALA A 177 3.75 -11.94 -6.55
CA ALA A 177 2.45 -11.55 -7.08
C ALA A 177 1.33 -11.65 -6.03
N GLN A 178 1.67 -12.02 -4.80
CA GLN A 178 0.74 -12.13 -3.68
C GLN A 178 1.24 -11.30 -2.51
N LEU A 179 0.34 -10.66 -1.78
CA LEU A 179 0.61 -10.07 -0.48
C LEU A 179 -0.36 -10.67 0.54
N VAL A 180 0.19 -11.22 1.61
CA VAL A 180 -0.56 -11.86 2.70
C VAL A 180 -0.51 -10.96 3.92
N TRP A 181 -1.64 -10.73 4.57
CA TRP A 181 -1.69 -9.90 5.78
C TRP A 181 -0.95 -10.57 6.92
N SER A 182 -0.10 -9.81 7.61
CA SER A 182 0.66 -10.29 8.78
C SER A 182 0.35 -9.45 10.02
N HIS A 183 0.29 -8.13 9.87
CA HIS A 183 -0.05 -7.22 10.97
C HIS A 183 -0.81 -5.99 10.44
N TYR A 184 -1.75 -5.49 11.23
CA TYR A 184 -2.46 -4.25 10.93
C TYR A 184 -2.86 -3.55 12.22
N THR A 185 -2.30 -2.36 12.44
CA THR A 185 -2.56 -1.53 13.62
C THR A 185 -2.93 -0.11 13.21
N LEU A 186 -3.99 0.41 13.84
CA LEU A 186 -4.36 1.82 13.83
C LEU A 186 -3.72 2.52 15.02
N VAL A 187 -2.96 3.59 14.77
CA VAL A 187 -2.41 4.47 15.81
C VAL A 187 -3.09 5.83 15.71
N GLN A 188 -3.74 6.26 16.78
CA GLN A 188 -4.40 7.56 16.87
C GLN A 188 -3.75 8.37 17.98
N LYS A 189 -3.16 9.52 17.63
CA LYS A 189 -2.57 10.44 18.59
C LYS A 189 -3.54 11.55 18.93
N ARG A 190 -4.12 11.54 20.14
CA ARG A 190 -5.03 12.58 20.64
C ARG A 190 -4.52 13.10 21.98
N ASN A 191 -4.41 14.42 22.14
CA ASN A 191 -3.94 15.06 23.37
C ASN A 191 -2.62 14.48 23.92
N LYS A 192 -1.65 14.21 23.02
CA LYS A 192 -0.35 13.56 23.34
C LYS A 192 -0.44 12.11 23.89
N VAL A 193 -1.63 11.51 23.87
CA VAL A 193 -1.83 10.09 24.18
C VAL A 193 -2.00 9.32 22.87
N ASP A 194 -1.22 8.25 22.72
CA ASP A 194 -1.28 7.35 21.57
C ASP A 194 -2.19 6.16 21.89
N THR A 195 -3.33 6.08 21.22
CA THR A 195 -4.22 4.91 21.27
C THR A 195 -3.88 3.98 20.11
N ARG A 196 -3.60 2.71 20.41
CA ARG A 196 -3.33 1.68 19.40
C ARG A 196 -4.49 0.69 19.34
N SER A 197 -4.95 0.36 18.14
CA SER A 197 -5.99 -0.64 17.90
C SER A 197 -5.52 -1.62 16.84
N GLU A 198 -5.33 -2.87 17.25
CA GLU A 198 -4.93 -3.96 16.35
C GLU A 198 -6.16 -4.59 15.71
N PHE A 199 -6.06 -4.93 14.43
CA PHE A 199 -7.14 -5.57 13.69
C PHE A 199 -6.99 -7.09 13.67
N ASP A 200 -8.11 -7.79 13.81
CA ASP A 200 -8.20 -9.23 13.60
C ASP A 200 -8.19 -9.57 12.10
N LEU A 201 -7.13 -10.25 11.66
CA LEU A 201 -6.78 -10.51 10.27
C LEU A 201 -7.33 -11.86 9.76
N THR A 202 -8.63 -12.09 9.90
CA THR A 202 -9.26 -13.30 9.35
C THR A 202 -9.27 -13.29 7.82
N ASP A 203 -9.12 -14.47 7.20
CA ASP A 203 -9.14 -14.62 5.74
C ASP A 203 -10.43 -14.09 5.09
N ALA A 204 -11.55 -14.14 5.82
CA ALA A 204 -12.82 -13.60 5.37
C ALA A 204 -12.81 -12.07 5.27
N LYS A 205 -12.14 -11.37 6.20
CA LYS A 205 -12.08 -9.90 6.23
C LYS A 205 -10.89 -9.36 5.47
N TYR A 206 -9.76 -10.07 5.49
CA TYR A 206 -8.48 -9.67 4.96
C TYR A 206 -7.86 -10.78 4.07
N PRO A 207 -8.53 -11.16 2.96
CA PRO A 207 -7.93 -12.10 2.04
C PRO A 207 -6.69 -11.50 1.37
N SER A 208 -5.82 -12.40 0.91
CA SER A 208 -4.59 -12.04 0.19
C SER A 208 -4.85 -11.08 -0.97
N LEU A 209 -3.94 -10.14 -1.18
CA LEU A 209 -3.95 -9.27 -2.35
C LEU A 209 -3.16 -9.88 -3.49
N TRP A 210 -3.70 -9.82 -4.69
CA TRP A 210 -3.08 -10.36 -5.90
C TRP A 210 -2.68 -9.26 -6.86
N PHE A 211 -1.49 -9.37 -7.44
CA PHE A 211 -0.96 -8.40 -8.38
C PHE A 211 -1.74 -8.41 -9.70
N SER A 212 -2.20 -7.23 -10.11
CA SER A 212 -2.83 -6.95 -11.39
C SER A 212 -2.00 -5.90 -12.14
N PRO A 213 -1.44 -6.23 -13.32
CA PRO A 213 -0.74 -5.26 -14.17
C PRO A 213 -1.69 -4.15 -14.65
N VAL A 214 -1.22 -2.91 -14.65
CA VAL A 214 -2.02 -1.75 -15.07
C VAL A 214 -1.20 -0.89 -16.03
N LYS A 215 -1.59 -0.88 -17.30
CA LYS A 215 -0.82 -0.22 -18.37
C LYS A 215 -0.55 1.26 -18.09
N SER A 216 -1.51 1.95 -17.49
CA SER A 216 -1.43 3.39 -17.22
C SER A 216 -0.44 3.77 -16.11
N TYR A 217 0.17 2.80 -15.44
CA TYR A 217 1.16 3.00 -14.37
C TYR A 217 2.62 2.91 -14.85
N HIS A 218 2.86 2.43 -16.08
CA HIS A 218 4.22 2.23 -16.60
C HIS A 218 5.06 3.51 -16.62
N LEU A 219 4.45 4.67 -16.86
CA LEU A 219 5.15 5.95 -16.85
C LEU A 219 5.90 6.22 -15.53
N ASP A 220 5.29 5.84 -14.40
CA ASP A 220 5.89 6.01 -13.08
C ASP A 220 6.85 4.86 -12.74
N ALA A 221 6.50 3.63 -13.15
CA ALA A 221 7.28 2.43 -12.84
C ALA A 221 8.61 2.38 -13.60
N ASP A 222 8.56 2.72 -14.89
CA ASP A 222 9.65 2.59 -15.85
C ASP A 222 10.47 3.89 -15.98
N ALA A 223 10.31 4.82 -15.02
CA ALA A 223 11.12 6.02 -14.94
C ALA A 223 12.63 5.69 -14.97
N PRO A 224 13.48 6.52 -15.60
CA PRO A 224 14.90 6.23 -15.81
C PRO A 224 15.62 5.78 -14.54
N LEU A 225 16.54 4.84 -14.70
CA LEU A 225 17.49 4.46 -13.65
C LEU A 225 18.57 5.55 -13.62
N VAL A 226 18.45 6.50 -12.72
CA VAL A 226 19.43 7.58 -12.50
C VAL A 226 20.46 7.13 -11.47
#